data_AF-A0A7C3XRF5-F1
#
_entry.id   AF-A0A7C3XRF5-F1
#
_cell.length_a   1.000
_cell.length_b   1.000
_cell.length_c   1.000
_cell.angle_alpha   90.00
_cell.angle_beta   90.00
_cell.angle_gamma   90.00
#
_symmetry.space_group_name_H-M   'P 1'
#
loop_
_entity.id
_entity.type
_entity.pdbx_description
1 polymer ?
#
loop_
_entity_poly.entity_id
_entity_poly.type
_entity_poly.pdbx_seq_one_letter_code
_entity_poly.pdbx_strand_id
1 'polypeptide(L)'
;MDGVPTSRSVALYRVKRLLAELSEKKGRGTELISLYIPPKKALHEVISALREEYGTAANIKSDSTRNHVMDALVKTMQRLKLYKTTPENGLVIFCGALPTDGPGSETIFLYEVYPPKPIQTYLYR
;
A
#
# COMPACT_ATOMS: atom_id res chain seq x y z
N MET A 1 -18.69 12.51 15.87
CA MET A 1 -19.17 11.11 15.93
C MET A 1 -19.86 10.86 14.61
N ASP A 2 -19.09 10.54 13.57
CA ASP A 2 -19.65 10.37 12.23
C ASP A 2 -19.98 8.90 12.02
N GLY A 3 -21.27 8.65 11.89
CA GLY A 3 -21.87 7.34 11.78
C GLY A 3 -21.32 6.56 10.60
N VAL A 4 -20.91 5.32 10.88
CA VAL A 4 -20.77 4.25 9.90
C VAL A 4 -22.05 3.40 9.97
N PRO A 5 -23.06 3.62 9.13
CA PRO A 5 -24.10 2.61 8.91
C PRO A 5 -23.73 1.75 7.69
N THR A 6 -24.08 0.47 7.52
CA THR A 6 -24.68 -0.61 8.33
C THR A 6 -24.56 -1.85 7.43
N SER A 7 -24.28 -3.03 7.99
CA SER A 7 -24.06 -4.34 7.33
C SER A 7 -22.62 -4.65 6.90
N ARG A 8 -22.02 -5.62 7.62
CA ARG A 8 -20.78 -6.34 7.29
C ARG A 8 -20.71 -6.76 5.82
N SER A 9 -21.86 -7.04 5.19
CA SER A 9 -21.97 -7.43 3.79
C SER A 9 -21.59 -6.31 2.82
N VAL A 10 -21.93 -5.04 3.12
CA VAL A 10 -21.58 -3.89 2.28
C VAL A 10 -20.09 -3.58 2.36
N ALA A 11 -19.51 -3.62 3.56
CA ALA A 11 -18.05 -3.44 3.76
C ALA A 11 -17.26 -4.54 3.05
N LEU A 12 -17.68 -5.81 3.21
CA LEU A 12 -17.09 -6.94 2.49
C LEU A 12 -17.18 -6.78 0.98
N TYR A 13 -18.33 -6.34 0.46
CA TYR A 13 -18.52 -6.12 -0.97
C TYR A 13 -17.59 -5.03 -1.51
N ARG A 14 -17.48 -3.89 -0.82
CA ARG A 14 -16.58 -2.78 -1.21
C ARG A 14 -15.12 -3.22 -1.23
N VAL A 15 -14.67 -3.93 -0.19
CA VAL A 15 -13.30 -4.48 -0.13
C VAL A 15 -13.05 -5.46 -1.26
N LYS A 16 -13.98 -6.40 -1.51
CA LYS A 16 -13.85 -7.36 -2.62
C LYS A 16 -13.78 -6.67 -3.98
N ARG A 17 -14.63 -5.67 -4.22
CA ARG A 17 -14.63 -4.90 -5.47
C ARG A 17 -13.32 -4.15 -5.67
N LEU A 18 -12.82 -3.50 -4.63
CA LEU A 18 -11.53 -2.81 -4.67
C LEU A 18 -10.38 -3.79 -4.93
N LEU A 19 -10.36 -4.95 -4.27
CA LEU A 19 -9.34 -5.97 -4.52
C LEU A 19 -9.41 -6.53 -5.95
N ALA A 20 -10.60 -6.72 -6.50
CA ALA A 20 -10.77 -7.13 -7.90
C ALA A 20 -10.19 -6.08 -8.85
N GLU A 21 -10.55 -4.80 -8.67
CA GLU A 21 -10.01 -3.69 -9.46
C GLU A 21 -8.47 -3.58 -9.34
N LEU A 22 -7.93 -3.76 -8.14
CA LEU A 22 -6.48 -3.73 -7.90
C LEU A 22 -5.77 -4.93 -8.54
N SER A 23 -6.42 -6.10 -8.62
CA SER A 23 -5.85 -7.29 -9.24
C SER A 23 -5.71 -7.19 -10.76
N GLU A 24 -6.52 -6.33 -11.40
CA GLU A 24 -6.46 -6.06 -12.84
C GLU A 24 -5.39 -5.03 -13.20
N LYS A 25 -4.96 -4.21 -12.24
CA LYS A 25 -3.91 -3.19 -12.45
C LYS A 25 -2.55 -3.86 -12.62
N LYS A 26 -1.89 -3.53 -13.74
CA LYS A 26 -0.53 -4.00 -14.04
C LYS A 26 0.39 -2.80 -14.20
N GLY A 27 1.39 -2.70 -13.32
CA GLY A 27 2.52 -1.80 -13.50
C GLY A 27 3.53 -2.38 -14.50
N ARG A 28 4.59 -1.62 -14.81
CA ARG A 28 5.69 -2.11 -15.64
C ARG A 28 6.73 -2.80 -14.75
N GLY A 29 6.59 -4.10 -14.52
CA GLY A 29 7.55 -4.88 -13.73
C GLY A 29 7.44 -4.65 -12.22
N THR A 30 8.57 -4.41 -11.53
CA THR A 30 8.69 -4.25 -10.05
C THR A 30 8.38 -2.83 -9.59
N GLU A 31 7.14 -2.38 -9.77
CA GLU A 31 6.72 -1.01 -9.44
C GLU A 31 5.49 -0.94 -8.51
N LEU A 32 5.04 -2.09 -8.01
CA LEU A 32 3.86 -2.20 -7.15
C LEU A 32 4.22 -2.83 -5.81
N ILE A 33 4.06 -2.06 -4.75
CA ILE A 33 4.22 -2.47 -3.36
C ILE A 33 2.86 -2.96 -2.82
N SER A 34 2.88 -4.11 -2.17
CA SER A 34 1.79 -4.69 -1.40
C SER A 34 2.23 -4.88 0.05
N LEU A 35 1.71 -4.05 0.96
CA LEU A 35 2.08 -4.05 2.38
C LEU A 35 0.87 -4.43 3.23
N TYR A 36 0.99 -5.54 3.98
CA TYR A 36 -0.01 -6.02 4.92
C TYR A 36 0.54 -5.88 6.33
N ILE A 37 -0.14 -5.12 7.17
CA ILE A 37 0.26 -4.80 8.54
C ILE A 37 -0.78 -5.40 9.50
N PRO A 38 -0.42 -6.42 10.30
CA PRO A 38 -1.34 -6.98 11.28
C PRO A 38 -1.55 -6.00 12.46
N PRO A 39 -2.69 -6.07 13.18
CA PRO A 39 -3.10 -5.07 14.18
C PRO A 39 -2.06 -4.78 15.27
N LYS A 40 -1.25 -5.78 15.63
CA LYS A 40 -0.27 -5.69 16.72
C LYS A 40 1.12 -5.26 16.24
N LYS A 41 1.35 -5.11 14.93
CA LYS A 41 2.64 -4.67 14.41
C LYS A 41 2.76 -3.16 14.59
N ALA A 42 3.84 -2.72 15.21
CA ALA A 42 4.05 -1.30 15.46
C ALA A 42 4.44 -0.56 14.18
N LEU A 43 3.75 0.54 13.86
CA LEU A 43 3.97 1.27 12.61
C LEU A 43 5.38 1.85 12.49
N HIS A 44 6.03 2.20 13.61
CA HIS A 44 7.40 2.70 13.59
C HIS A 44 8.41 1.65 13.09
N GLU A 45 8.22 0.38 13.46
CA GLU A 45 9.04 -0.73 12.95
C GLU A 45 8.82 -0.92 11.45
N VAL A 46 7.57 -0.84 10.99
CA VAL A 46 7.23 -0.93 9.56
C VAL A 46 7.88 0.21 8.78
N ILE A 47 7.80 1.45 9.28
CA ILE A 47 8.46 2.60 8.66
C ILE A 47 9.99 2.45 8.64
N SER A 48 10.59 1.85 9.67
CA SER A 48 12.03 1.57 9.69
C SER A 48 12.41 0.57 8.59
N ALA A 49 11.67 -0.53 8.47
CA ALA A 49 11.90 -1.52 7.41
C ALA A 49 11.74 -0.90 6.01
N LEU A 50 10.70 -0.09 5.78
CA LEU A 50 10.52 0.61 4.49
C LEU A 50 11.65 1.61 4.18
N ARG A 51 12.32 2.16 5.19
CA ARG A 51 13.49 3.02 5.01
C ARG A 51 14.73 2.23 4.59
N GLU A 52 14.90 1.02 5.10
CA GLU A 52 15.96 0.09 4.67
C GLU A 52 15.73 -0.35 3.22
N GLU A 53 14.48 -0.68 2.87
CA GLU A 53 14.06 -0.98 1.50
C GLU A 53 14.32 0.20 0.56
N TYR A 54 14.10 1.44 1.01
CA TYR A 54 14.41 2.64 0.23
C TYR A 54 15.90 2.77 -0.08
N GLY A 55 16.76 2.48 0.91
CA GLY A 55 18.22 2.46 0.71
C GLY A 55 18.65 1.38 -0.28
N THR A 56 17.98 0.22 -0.26
CA THR A 56 18.24 -0.87 -1.22
C THR A 56 17.77 -0.50 -2.63
N ALA A 57 16.59 0.10 -2.75
CA ALA A 57 16.00 0.54 -4.01
C ALA A 57 16.89 1.55 -4.76
N ALA A 58 17.70 2.34 -4.06
CA ALA A 58 18.65 3.27 -4.67
C ALA A 58 19.67 2.59 -5.61
N ASN A 59 19.87 1.27 -5.50
CA ASN A 59 20.77 0.50 -6.36
C ASN A 59 20.09 -0.09 -7.62
N ILE A 60 18.80 0.16 -7.83
CA ILE A 60 18.10 -0.27 -9.04
C ILE A 60 18.72 0.41 -10.27
N LYS A 61 19.07 -0.40 -11.28
CA LYS A 61 19.78 0.05 -12.48
C LYS A 61 18.95 0.93 -13.41
N SER A 62 17.66 0.63 -13.56
CA SER A 62 16.74 1.43 -14.37
C SER A 62 16.31 2.66 -13.60
N ASP A 63 16.64 3.86 -14.10
CA ASP A 63 16.32 5.12 -13.43
C ASP A 63 14.81 5.30 -13.20
N SER A 64 13.98 4.94 -14.18
CA SER A 64 12.52 5.02 -14.05
C SER A 64 12.01 4.12 -12.93
N THR A 65 12.39 2.84 -12.95
CA THR A 65 11.97 1.85 -11.94
C THR A 65 12.50 2.24 -10.56
N ARG A 66 13.74 2.72 -10.47
CA ARG A 66 14.33 3.22 -9.23
C ARG A 66 13.49 4.34 -8.63
N ASN A 67 13.21 5.38 -9.43
CA ASN A 67 12.42 6.52 -8.98
C ASN A 67 11.01 6.10 -8.55
N HIS A 68 10.33 5.26 -9.34
CA HIS A 68 8.99 4.76 -9.02
C HIS A 68 8.93 3.99 -7.70
N VAL A 69 9.88 3.08 -7.46
CA VAL A 69 9.95 2.30 -6.21
C VAL A 69 10.24 3.22 -5.02
N MET A 70 11.21 4.13 -5.17
CA MET A 70 11.58 5.08 -4.12
C MET A 70 10.42 6.02 -3.76
N ASP A 71 9.70 6.54 -4.76
CA ASP A 71 8.54 7.40 -4.55
C ASP A 71 7.38 6.65 -3.89
N ALA A 72 7.12 5.40 -4.30
CA ALA A 72 6.10 4.56 -3.68
C ALA A 72 6.41 4.27 -2.20
N LEU A 73 7.68 4.01 -1.87
CA LEU A 73 8.15 3.83 -0.50
C LEU A 73 7.99 5.11 0.33
N VAL A 74 8.41 6.26 -0.19
CA VAL A 74 8.26 7.57 0.48
C VAL A 74 6.78 7.87 0.73
N LYS A 75 5.93 7.70 -0.27
CA LYS A 75 4.49 7.94 -0.16
C LYS A 75 3.84 7.01 0.88
N THR A 76 4.24 5.74 0.91
CA THR A 76 3.76 4.76 1.91
C THR A 76 4.19 5.15 3.32
N MET A 77 5.47 5.48 3.53
CA MET A 77 5.97 5.92 4.83
C MET A 77 5.26 7.21 5.31
N GLN A 78 5.07 8.19 4.43
CA GLN A 78 4.34 9.42 4.75
C GLN A 78 2.90 9.13 5.15
N ARG A 79 2.21 8.22 4.45
CA ARG A 79 0.85 7.80 4.82
C ARG A 79 0.82 7.14 6.20
N LEU A 80 1.74 6.21 6.47
CA LEU A 80 1.81 5.53 7.77
C LEU A 80 2.04 6.48 8.95
N LYS A 81 2.79 7.57 8.76
CA LYS A 81 3.01 8.59 9.80
C LYS A 81 1.73 9.33 10.23
N LEU A 82 0.66 9.31 9.42
CA LEU A 82 -0.62 9.93 9.77
C LEU A 82 -1.42 9.10 10.78
N TYR A 83 -1.06 7.83 10.98
CA TYR A 83 -1.71 6.95 11.94
C TYR A 83 -1.08 7.06 13.32
N LYS A 84 -1.92 7.21 14.35
CA LYS A 84 -1.47 7.13 15.75
C LYS A 84 -1.13 5.71 16.17
N THR A 85 -1.93 4.74 15.73
CA THR A 85 -1.78 3.31 16.01
C THR A 85 -2.24 2.50 14.80
N THR A 86 -1.82 1.24 14.71
CA THR A 86 -2.31 0.31 13.70
C THR A 86 -3.81 0.06 13.90
N PRO A 87 -4.65 0.05 12.84
CA PRO A 87 -6.08 -0.22 12.96
C PRO A 87 -6.39 -1.62 13.55
N GLU A 88 -7.58 -1.78 14.14
CA GLU A 88 -8.00 -2.98 14.90
C GLU A 88 -7.89 -4.31 14.11
N ASN A 89 -8.17 -4.28 12.80
CA ASN A 89 -8.05 -5.44 11.93
C ASN A 89 -6.76 -5.44 11.08
N GLY A 90 -5.86 -4.50 11.35
CA GLY A 90 -4.69 -4.24 10.53
C GLY A 90 -4.97 -3.27 9.38
N LEU A 91 -3.97 -3.11 8.52
CA LEU A 91 -3.99 -2.20 7.39
C LEU A 91 -3.33 -2.87 6.19
N VAL A 92 -3.94 -2.77 5.02
CA VAL A 92 -3.27 -3.11 3.76
C VAL A 92 -3.06 -1.83 2.96
N ILE A 93 -1.86 -1.66 2.43
CA ILE A 93 -1.52 -0.59 1.50
C ILE A 93 -1.06 -1.23 0.18
N PHE A 94 -1.66 -0.75 -0.91
CA PHE A 94 -1.14 -0.98 -2.26
C PHE A 94 -0.63 0.35 -2.79
N CYS A 95 0.64 0.42 -3.17
CA CYS A 95 1.26 1.65 -3.63
C CYS A 95 2.16 1.38 -4.82
N GLY A 96 2.15 2.24 -5.83
CA GLY A 96 3.02 2.03 -6.98
C GLY A 96 2.70 2.88 -8.18
N ALA A 97 3.59 2.82 -9.18
CA ALA A 97 3.44 3.52 -10.44
C ALA A 97 2.44 2.78 -11.33
N LEU A 98 1.42 3.49 -11.79
CA LEU A 98 0.48 2.99 -12.80
C LEU A 98 0.50 3.89 -14.02
N PRO A 99 0.41 3.31 -15.23
CA PRO A 99 0.33 4.08 -16.46
C PRO A 99 -0.94 4.94 -16.48
N THR A 100 -0.84 6.13 -17.08
CA THR A 100 -1.99 7.01 -17.32
C THR A 100 -2.23 7.13 -18.84
N ASP A 101 -2.00 8.29 -19.43
CA ASP A 101 -2.42 8.62 -20.80
C ASP A 101 -1.36 8.32 -21.89
N GLY A 102 -0.10 8.03 -21.53
CA GLY A 102 0.94 7.75 -22.51
C GLY A 102 2.22 7.08 -21.96
N PRO A 103 3.15 6.68 -22.83
CA PRO A 103 4.44 6.13 -22.41
C PRO A 103 5.23 7.14 -21.57
N GLY A 104 5.66 6.75 -20.36
CA GLY A 104 6.42 7.63 -19.47
C GLY A 104 5.55 8.56 -18.62
N SER A 105 4.21 8.44 -18.67
CA SER A 105 3.29 9.24 -17.84
C SER A 105 2.81 8.48 -16.59
N GLU A 106 3.65 7.61 -16.02
CA GLU A 106 3.28 6.85 -14.83
C GLU A 106 3.02 7.78 -13.62
N THR A 107 1.99 7.48 -12.84
CA THR A 107 1.64 8.21 -11.61
C THR A 107 1.65 7.27 -10.42
N ILE A 108 2.16 7.74 -9.27
CA ILE A 108 2.17 6.96 -8.04
C ILE A 108 0.80 7.01 -7.36
N PHE A 109 0.10 5.88 -7.38
CA PHE A 109 -1.15 5.68 -6.66
C PHE A 109 -0.90 5.03 -5.30
N LEU A 110 -1.76 5.33 -4.34
CA LEU A 110 -1.78 4.69 -3.03
C LEU A 110 -3.22 4.37 -2.67
N TYR A 111 -3.48 3.11 -2.34
CA TYR A 111 -4.78 2.61 -1.90
C TYR A 111 -4.64 2.00 -0.50
N GLU A 112 -5.56 2.38 0.37
CA GLU A 112 -5.67 1.82 1.73
C GLU A 112 -6.88 0.90 1.79
N VAL A 113 -6.68 -0.29 2.34
CA VAL A 113 -7.76 -1.25 2.58
C VAL A 113 -7.78 -1.58 4.07
N TYR A 114 -8.94 -1.35 4.68
CA TYR A 114 -9.22 -1.76 6.06
C TYR A 114 -9.87 -3.14 6.03
N PRO A 115 -9.17 -4.19 6.49
CA PRO A 115 -9.69 -5.54 6.44
C PRO A 115 -10.94 -5.69 7.34
N PRO A 116 -11.96 -6.44 6.89
CA PRO A 116 -13.13 -6.74 7.73
C PRO A 116 -12.84 -7.79 8.81
N LYS A 117 -11.66 -8.43 8.76
CA LYS A 117 -11.16 -9.39 9.75
C LYS A 117 -9.66 -9.14 9.99
N PRO A 118 -9.13 -9.41 11.19
CA PRO A 118 -7.71 -9.23 11.48
C PRO A 118 -6.79 -9.96 10.49
N ILE A 119 -5.80 -9.25 9.97
CA ILE A 119 -4.68 -9.86 9.25
C ILE A 119 -3.77 -10.55 10.27
N GLN A 120 -3.37 -11.78 9.96
CA GLN A 120 -2.49 -12.57 10.83
C GLN A 120 -1.00 -12.36 10.54
N THR A 121 -0.66 -12.07 9.29
CA THR A 121 0.72 -12.10 8.80
C THR A 121 1.16 -10.74 8.29
N TYR A 122 2.37 -10.33 8.67
CA TYR A 122 3.05 -9.22 8.01
C TYR A 122 3.57 -9.67 6.65
N LEU A 123 3.22 -8.93 5.59
CA LEU A 123 3.69 -9.21 4.23
C LEU A 123 4.13 -7.89 3.59
N TYR A 124 5.28 -7.92 2.93
CA TYR A 124 5.78 -6.85 2.08
C TYR A 124 6.28 -7.50 0.78
N ARG A 125 5.80 -7.02 -0.36
CA ARG A 125 6.14 -7.48 -1.71
C ARG A 125 6.09 -6.32 -2.68
#